data_AF-A0A661TZ61-F1
#
_entry.id   AF-A0A661TZ61-F1
#
_cell.length_a   1.000
_cell.length_b   1.000
_cell.length_c   1.000
_cell.angle_alpha   90.00
_cell.angle_beta   90.00
_cell.angle_gamma   90.00
#
_symmetry.space_group_name_H-M   'P 1'
#
loop_
_entity.id
_entity.type
_entity.pdbx_description
1 polymer ?
#
loop_
_entity_poly.entity_id
_entity_poly.type
_entity_poly.pdbx_seq_one_letter_code
_entity_poly.pdbx_strand_id
1 'polypeptide(L)'
;GLEDFDRFIPTLKDNTVDGDIVIITADHGNDPTTISTDHTREYVPIMIWHRQIGGSVEIGLRHTMADIGQTVADVLGVEKTPDGNSFKEMLI
;
A
#
# COMPACT_ATOMS: atom_id res chain seq x y z
N GLY A 1 18.57 3.80 4.99
CA GLY A 1 17.38 4.03 4.17
C GLY A 1 16.38 2.92 4.38
N LEU A 2 16.36 1.93 3.47
CA LEU A 2 15.41 0.80 3.54
C LEU A 2 15.54 0.00 4.86
N GLU A 3 16.76 -0.30 5.32
CA GLU A 3 16.97 -1.00 6.59
C GLU A 3 16.52 -0.19 7.82
N ASP A 4 16.63 1.14 7.79
CA ASP A 4 16.14 2.00 8.88
C ASP A 4 14.61 2.00 8.92
N PHE A 5 13.98 2.04 7.74
CA PHE A 5 12.53 1.94 7.60
C PHE A 5 12.02 0.58 8.09
N ASP A 6 12.67 -0.52 7.70
CA ASP A 6 12.32 -1.87 8.16
C ASP A 6 12.38 -1.98 9.69
N ARG A 7 13.44 -1.46 10.32
CA ARG A 7 13.55 -1.38 11.79
C ARG A 7 12.44 -0.56 12.46
N PHE A 8 11.84 0.39 11.75
CA PHE A 8 10.73 1.21 12.27
C PHE A 8 9.37 0.49 12.19
N ILE A 9 9.19 -0.48 11.28
CA ILE A 9 7.91 -1.16 11.07
C ILE A 9 7.31 -1.78 12.35
N PRO A 10 8.05 -2.47 13.24
CA PRO A 10 7.49 -2.97 14.49
C PRO A 10 6.92 -1.86 15.36
N THR A 11 7.63 -0.72 15.46
CA THR A 11 7.16 0.44 16.23
C THR A 11 5.89 1.04 15.63
N LEU A 12 5.82 1.16 14.30
CA LEU A 12 4.60 1.60 13.61
C LEU A 12 3.41 0.70 13.96
N LYS A 13 3.59 -0.63 13.86
CA LYS A 13 2.55 -1.62 14.15
C LYS A 13 2.06 -1.52 15.60
N ASP A 14 2.98 -1.42 16.56
CA ASP A 14 2.65 -1.34 17.99
C ASP A 14 1.84 -0.09 18.36
N ASN A 15 1.94 0.98 17.57
CA ASN A 15 1.22 2.25 17.79
C ASN A 15 -0.15 2.33 17.12
N THR A 16 -0.54 1.32 16.33
CA THR A 16 -1.88 1.30 15.71
C THR A 16 -2.95 0.80 16.67
N VAL A 17 -4.19 1.23 16.45
CA VAL A 17 -5.38 0.82 17.21
C VAL A 17 -6.39 0.08 16.32
N ASP A 18 -7.44 -0.46 16.94
CA ASP A 18 -8.51 -1.13 16.20
C ASP A 18 -9.21 -0.12 15.28
N GLY A 19 -9.36 -0.49 14.01
CA GLY A 19 -9.88 0.37 12.95
C GLY A 19 -8.82 1.03 12.07
N ASP A 20 -7.54 1.03 12.49
CA ASP A 20 -6.45 1.53 11.65
C ASP A 20 -6.11 0.53 10.54
N ILE A 21 -5.87 1.05 9.34
CA ILE A 21 -5.33 0.31 8.20
C ILE A 21 -4.05 1.00 7.74
N VAL A 22 -2.96 0.25 7.69
CA VAL A 22 -1.67 0.71 7.19
C VAL A 22 -1.48 0.18 5.77
N ILE A 23 -1.21 1.08 4.82
CA ILE A 23 -0.88 0.76 3.43
C ILE A 23 0.52 1.30 3.15
N ILE A 24 1.44 0.44 2.70
CA ILE A 24 2.80 0.80 2.29
C ILE A 24 2.94 0.52 0.80
N THR A 25 3.34 1.53 0.03
CA THR A 25 3.57 1.45 -1.43
C THR A 25 4.71 2.39 -1.85
N ALA A 26 5.12 2.30 -3.11
CA ALA A 26 5.88 3.33 -3.82
C ALA A 26 5.03 3.93 -4.95
N ASP A 27 5.56 4.92 -5.65
CA ASP A 27 4.94 5.61 -6.79
C ASP A 27 5.70 5.40 -8.11
N HIS A 28 6.97 4.99 -8.06
CA HIS A 28 7.79 4.59 -9.20
C HIS A 28 9.01 3.76 -8.75
N GLY A 29 9.83 3.32 -9.71
CA GLY A 29 11.15 2.74 -9.45
C GLY A 29 12.26 3.77 -9.63
N ASN A 30 13.38 3.57 -8.95
CA ASN A 30 14.59 4.33 -9.16
C ASN A 30 15.80 3.43 -8.89
N ASP A 31 16.12 2.58 -9.87
CA ASP A 31 17.15 1.56 -9.77
C ASP A 31 18.56 2.19 -9.68
N PRO A 32 19.23 2.13 -8.51
CA PRO A 32 20.53 2.75 -8.29
C PRO A 32 21.69 2.00 -8.99
N THR A 33 21.41 0.87 -9.64
CA THR A 33 22.38 0.09 -10.40
C THR A 33 22.44 0.49 -11.88
N THR A 34 21.54 1.37 -12.33
CA THR A 34 21.55 1.91 -13.68
C THR A 34 22.43 3.16 -13.80
N ILE A 35 22.84 3.49 -15.03
CA ILE A 35 23.61 4.72 -15.32
C ILE A 35 22.75 5.98 -15.37
N SER A 36 21.42 5.82 -15.37
CA SER A 36 20.47 6.93 -15.43
C SER A 36 20.42 7.65 -14.09
N THR A 37 20.11 8.95 -14.13
CA THR A 37 19.72 9.71 -12.94
C THR A 37 18.21 9.99 -12.90
N ASP A 38 17.47 9.47 -13.88
CA ASP A 38 16.02 9.56 -14.00
C ASP A 38 15.35 8.26 -13.50
N HIS A 39 14.06 8.33 -13.20
CA HIS A 39 13.27 7.21 -12.68
C HIS A 39 13.16 6.03 -13.67
N THR A 40 12.91 4.84 -13.13
CA THR A 40 12.61 3.62 -13.88
C THR A 40 11.11 3.30 -13.82
N ARG A 41 10.59 2.71 -14.91
CA ARG A 41 9.19 2.29 -15.00
C ARG A 41 9.02 0.90 -14.42
N GLU A 42 8.71 0.82 -13.13
CA GLU A 42 8.59 -0.44 -12.39
C GLU A 42 7.19 -0.63 -11.78
N TYR A 43 6.86 -1.89 -11.48
CA TYR A 43 5.77 -2.19 -10.56
C TYR A 43 6.16 -1.76 -9.14
N VAL A 44 5.20 -1.28 -8.37
CA VAL A 44 5.39 -0.89 -6.98
C VAL A 44 4.77 -1.93 -6.04
N PRO A 45 5.40 -2.23 -4.89
CA PRO A 45 4.83 -3.16 -3.92
C PRO A 45 3.60 -2.54 -3.26
N ILE A 46 2.64 -3.36 -2.85
CA ILE A 46 1.53 -2.95 -1.99
C ILE A 46 1.50 -3.92 -0.81
N MET A 47 1.74 -3.39 0.39
CA MET A 47 1.64 -4.15 1.65
C MET A 47 0.58 -3.50 2.52
N ILE A 48 -0.31 -4.32 3.07
CA ILE A 48 -1.46 -3.85 3.85
C ILE A 48 -1.51 -4.61 5.16
N TRP A 49 -1.77 -3.89 6.26
CA TRP A 49 -1.88 -4.48 7.57
C TRP A 49 -2.88 -3.72 8.45
N HIS A 50 -3.61 -4.47 9.29
CA HIS A 50 -4.44 -3.95 10.38
C HIS A 50 -4.48 -4.98 11.52
N ARG A 51 -4.84 -4.56 12.73
CA ARG A 51 -4.80 -5.42 13.94
C ARG A 51 -5.71 -6.65 13.86
N GLN A 52 -6.82 -6.54 13.14
CA GLN A 52 -7.86 -7.57 13.07
C GLN A 52 -7.68 -8.53 11.89
N ILE A 53 -6.55 -8.46 11.17
CA ILE A 53 -6.32 -9.27 9.99
C ILE A 53 -6.31 -10.77 10.36
N GLY A 54 -7.29 -11.52 9.86
CA GLY A 54 -7.47 -12.95 10.19
C GLY A 54 -6.46 -13.88 9.54
N GLY A 55 -5.70 -13.40 8.55
CA GLY A 55 -4.69 -14.15 7.82
C GLY A 55 -4.09 -13.34 6.68
N SER A 56 -3.02 -13.86 6.05
CA SER A 56 -2.45 -13.21 4.87
C SER A 56 -3.26 -13.55 3.62
N VAL A 57 -3.68 -12.51 2.89
CA VAL A 57 -4.42 -12.62 1.63
C VAL A 57 -3.58 -12.00 0.51
N GLU A 58 -3.49 -12.67 -0.62
CA GLU A 58 -2.89 -12.11 -1.83
C GLU A 58 -3.92 -11.24 -2.55
N ILE A 59 -3.70 -9.91 -2.60
CA ILE A 59 -4.59 -8.97 -3.29
C ILE A 59 -4.42 -9.01 -4.83
N GLY A 60 -3.39 -9.70 -5.31
CA GLY A 60 -3.03 -9.81 -6.72
C GLY A 60 -2.50 -8.51 -7.33
N LEU A 61 -2.25 -8.53 -8.65
CA LEU A 61 -1.81 -7.34 -9.38
C LEU A 61 -2.91 -6.27 -9.41
N ARG A 62 -2.53 -5.01 -9.20
CA ARG A 62 -3.42 -3.85 -9.39
C ARG A 62 -3.16 -3.22 -10.75
N HIS A 63 -4.22 -2.79 -11.42
CA HIS A 63 -4.12 -2.24 -12.77
C HIS A 63 -3.72 -0.76 -12.76
N THR A 64 -3.94 -0.07 -11.64
CA THR A 64 -3.60 1.33 -11.45
C THR A 64 -3.34 1.63 -9.97
N MET A 65 -2.47 2.61 -9.70
CA MET A 65 -2.28 3.15 -8.34
C MET A 65 -3.58 3.75 -7.78
N ALA A 66 -4.52 4.15 -8.66
CA ALA A 66 -5.83 4.65 -8.25
C ALA A 66 -6.65 3.59 -7.49
N ASP A 67 -6.34 2.29 -7.61
CA ASP A 67 -7.01 1.23 -6.84
C ASP A 67 -6.81 1.44 -5.32
N ILE A 68 -5.67 1.99 -4.90
CA ILE A 68 -5.42 2.36 -3.49
C ILE A 68 -6.35 3.50 -3.06
N GLY A 69 -6.42 4.57 -3.84
CA GLY A 69 -7.29 5.71 -3.55
C GLY A 69 -8.77 5.33 -3.52
N GLN A 70 -9.20 4.50 -4.47
CA GLN A 70 -10.57 3.99 -4.53
C GLN A 70 -10.89 3.10 -3.31
N THR A 71 -9.92 2.31 -2.83
CA THR A 71 -10.07 1.50 -1.61
C THR A 71 -10.15 2.37 -0.36
N VAL A 72 -9.33 3.42 -0.24
CA VAL A 72 -9.39 4.39 0.87
C VAL A 72 -10.76 5.09 0.90
N ALA A 73 -11.26 5.53 -0.27
CA ALA A 73 -12.57 6.16 -0.37
C ALA A 73 -13.71 5.24 0.11
N ASP A 74 -13.65 3.96 -0.30
CA ASP A 74 -14.62 2.93 0.10
C ASP A 74 -14.54 2.60 1.60
N VAL A 75 -13.34 2.50 2.18
CA VAL A 75 -13.13 2.29 3.62
C VAL A 75 -13.73 3.44 4.43
N LEU A 76 -13.49 4.69 4.01
CA LEU A 76 -13.97 5.88 4.72
C LEU A 76 -15.45 6.22 4.44
N GLY A 77 -16.08 5.55 3.47
CA GLY A 77 -17.47 5.81 3.08
C GLY A 77 -17.67 7.18 2.42
N VAL A 78 -16.65 7.68 1.73
CA VAL A 78 -16.70 8.95 0.99
C VAL A 78 -16.96 8.73 -0.50
N GLU A 79 -17.09 9.81 -1.26
CA GLU A 79 -17.32 9.74 -2.71
C GLU A 79 -16.20 8.96 -3.42
N LYS A 80 -16.59 8.21 -4.46
CA LYS A 80 -15.65 7.42 -5.26
C LYS A 80 -14.70 8.31 -6.04
N THR A 81 -13.50 7.80 -6.25
CA THR A 81 -12.55 8.45 -7.16
C THR A 81 -13.00 8.26 -8.62
N PRO A 82 -12.57 9.13 -9.55
CA PRO A 82 -12.88 8.95 -10.97
C PRO A 82 -12.31 7.65 -11.56
N ASP A 83 -11.21 7.15 -10.98
CA ASP A 83 -10.47 5.99 -11.44
C ASP A 83 -10.20 5.01 -10.30
N GLY A 84 -9.92 3.76 -10.67
CA GLY A 84 -9.54 2.68 -9.76
C GLY A 84 -10.69 1.74 -9.39
N ASN A 85 -10.33 0.57 -8.88
CA ASN A 85 -11.24 -0.44 -8.37
C ASN A 85 -10.87 -0.76 -6.91
N SER A 86 -11.85 -0.58 -6.02
CA SER A 86 -11.66 -0.91 -4.60
C SER A 86 -11.42 -2.40 -4.43
N PHE A 87 -10.49 -2.76 -3.56
CA PHE A 87 -10.25 -4.11 -3.10
C PHE A 87 -10.53 -4.26 -1.58
N LYS A 88 -11.34 -3.36 -1.00
CA LYS A 88 -11.72 -3.37 0.42
C LYS A 88 -12.25 -4.72 0.89
N GLU A 89 -13.02 -5.43 0.07
CA GLU A 89 -13.58 -6.75 0.40
C GLU A 89 -12.49 -7.81 0.67
N MET A 90 -11.25 -7.59 0.20
CA MET A 90 -10.10 -8.46 0.46
C MET A 90 -9.37 -8.08 1.77
N LEU A 91 -9.75 -6.98 2.43
CA LEU A 91 -9.17 -6.48 3.68
C LEU A 91 -9.95 -6.93 4.93
N ILE A 92 -10.97 -7.78 4.75
CA ILE A 92 -11.89 -8.23 5.81
C ILE A 92 -11.48 -9.61 6.30
#